data_AF-A0A526YJX0-F1
#
_entry.id   AF-A0A526YJX0-F1
#
_cell.length_a   1.000
_cell.length_b   1.000
_cell.length_c   1.000
_cell.angle_alpha   90.00
_cell.angle_beta   90.00
_cell.angle_gamma   90.00
#
_symmetry.space_group_name_H-M   'P 1'
#
loop_
_entity.id
_entity.type
_entity.pdbx_description
1 polymer ?
#
loop_
_entity_poly.entity_id
_entity_poly.type
_entity_poly.pdbx_seq_one_letter_code
_entity_poly.pdbx_strand_id
1 'polypeptide(L)'
;EIAIMTRAAPARLLGLTDRGHLGAGATADIAVYRRDQNVAKMLGRAAYVLKDGDLVVQDGEITHYRWGKALRLNPSPDKAMLRRLEDYHQQRYGLSLDWFNFPDSAIAREQPFGEVACRT
;
A
#
# COMPACT_ATOMS: atom_id res chain seq x y z
N GLU A 1 -17.70 0.84 15.83
CA GLU A 1 -17.96 -0.13 14.74
C GLU A 1 -17.45 0.35 13.37
N ILE A 2 -17.86 1.51 12.85
CA ILE A 2 -17.43 2.00 11.52
C ILE A 2 -15.91 1.94 11.32
N ALA A 3 -15.12 2.47 12.27
CA ALA A 3 -13.66 2.45 12.20
C ALA A 3 -13.07 1.02 12.13
N ILE A 4 -13.73 0.03 12.73
CA ILE A 4 -13.30 -1.37 12.64
C ILE A 4 -13.49 -1.86 11.21
N MET A 5 -14.70 -1.68 10.64
CA MET A 5 -15.05 -2.18 9.30
C MET A 5 -14.19 -1.57 8.18
N THR A 6 -13.75 -0.34 8.35
CA THR A 6 -13.14 0.46 7.28
C THR A 6 -11.64 0.70 7.48
N ARG A 7 -11.09 0.43 8.66
CA ARG A 7 -9.67 0.67 8.98
C ARG A 7 -9.04 -0.51 9.71
N ALA A 8 -9.49 -0.81 10.94
CA ALA A 8 -8.81 -1.78 11.79
C ALA A 8 -8.85 -3.21 11.26
N ALA A 9 -10.02 -3.70 10.84
CA ALA A 9 -10.16 -5.05 10.30
C ALA A 9 -9.46 -5.22 8.93
N PRO A 10 -9.60 -4.29 7.96
CA PRO A 10 -8.83 -4.36 6.71
C PRO A 10 -7.31 -4.37 6.91
N ALA A 11 -6.76 -3.50 7.76
CA ALA A 11 -5.32 -3.46 8.01
C ALA A 11 -4.82 -4.75 8.66
N ARG A 12 -5.58 -5.28 9.64
CA ARG A 12 -5.28 -6.56 10.29
C ARG A 12 -5.34 -7.72 9.30
N LEU A 13 -6.35 -7.76 8.43
CA LEU A 13 -6.51 -8.78 7.40
C LEU A 13 -5.33 -8.79 6.42
N LEU A 14 -4.87 -7.62 6.00
CA LEU A 14 -3.73 -7.46 5.09
C LEU A 14 -2.36 -7.58 5.77
N GLY A 15 -2.31 -7.74 7.09
CA GLY A 15 -1.06 -7.85 7.83
C GLY A 15 -0.30 -6.53 8.03
N LEU A 16 -0.93 -5.38 7.76
CA LEU A 16 -0.32 -4.05 7.88
C LEU A 16 -0.35 -3.58 9.34
N THR A 17 0.70 -3.88 10.11
CA THR A 17 0.79 -3.53 11.55
C THR A 17 0.95 -2.05 11.81
N ASP A 18 1.40 -1.27 10.84
CA ASP A 18 1.66 0.16 10.96
C ASP A 18 0.47 1.01 10.51
N ARG A 19 -0.68 0.39 10.20
CA ARG A 19 -1.89 1.04 9.67
C ARG A 19 -3.14 0.51 10.37
N GLY A 20 -4.23 1.25 10.20
CA GLY A 20 -5.54 0.89 10.75
C GLY A 20 -5.73 1.24 12.23
N HIS A 21 -4.75 1.89 12.87
CA HIS A 21 -4.82 2.43 14.22
C HIS A 21 -4.07 3.76 14.35
N LEU A 22 -4.22 4.44 15.48
CA LEU A 22 -3.59 5.74 15.79
C LEU A 22 -2.59 5.69 16.95
N GLY A 23 -2.26 4.49 17.45
CA GLY A 23 -1.21 4.31 18.46
C GLY A 23 0.19 4.71 17.96
N ALA A 24 1.11 4.98 18.89
CA ALA A 24 2.50 5.29 18.58
C ALA A 24 3.15 4.20 17.70
N GLY A 25 3.92 4.62 16.70
CA GLY A 25 4.53 3.73 15.70
C GLY A 25 3.67 3.48 14.46
N ALA A 26 2.41 3.94 14.43
CA ALA A 26 1.62 3.93 13.21
C ALA A 26 2.16 4.93 12.17
N THR A 27 1.96 4.61 10.90
CA THR A 27 2.04 5.60 9.82
C THR A 27 1.02 6.70 10.10
N ALA A 28 1.41 7.97 9.91
CA ALA A 28 0.53 9.13 10.07
C ALA A 28 -0.47 9.30 8.90
N ASP A 29 -1.22 8.23 8.62
CA ASP A 29 -2.36 8.18 7.71
C ASP A 29 -3.65 8.44 8.51
N ILE A 30 -4.11 9.69 8.51
CA ILE A 30 -5.16 10.18 9.42
C ILE A 30 -6.28 10.81 8.62
N ALA A 31 -7.53 10.44 8.92
CA ALA A 31 -8.72 11.10 8.39
C ALA A 31 -9.51 11.75 9.53
N VAL A 32 -9.74 13.06 9.44
CA VAL A 32 -10.50 13.85 10.41
C VAL A 32 -11.82 14.28 9.79
N TYR A 33 -12.93 14.03 10.49
CA TYR A 33 -14.28 14.37 10.06
C TYR A 33 -14.93 15.32 11.07
N ARG A 34 -15.61 16.37 10.58
CA ARG A 34 -16.49 17.19 11.42
C ARG A 34 -17.75 16.40 11.73
N ARG A 35 -18.17 16.38 13.00
CA ARG A 35 -19.43 15.73 13.40
C ARG A 35 -20.60 16.39 12.66
N ASP A 36 -21.42 15.58 12.01
CA ASP A 36 -22.66 15.98 11.35
C ASP A 36 -23.66 14.83 11.52
N GLN A 37 -24.95 15.14 11.68
CA GLN A 37 -26.01 14.12 11.77
C GLN A 37 -26.19 13.38 10.45
N ASN A 38 -25.89 14.03 9.33
CA ASN A 38 -25.83 13.40 8.03
C ASN A 38 -24.48 12.68 7.86
N VAL A 39 -24.45 11.39 8.23
CA VAL A 39 -23.26 10.54 8.17
C VAL A 39 -22.68 10.44 6.75
N ALA A 40 -23.54 10.41 5.73
CA ALA A 40 -23.09 10.34 4.33
C ALA A 40 -22.32 11.60 3.94
N LYS A 41 -22.84 12.78 4.29
CA LYS A 41 -22.16 14.07 4.09
C LYS A 41 -20.86 14.15 4.89
N MET A 42 -20.88 13.72 6.15
CA MET A 42 -19.70 13.69 7.02
C MET A 42 -18.57 12.85 6.39
N LEU A 43 -18.86 11.60 6.01
CA LEU A 43 -17.84 10.69 5.50
C LEU A 43 -17.43 10.99 4.06
N GLY A 44 -18.32 11.61 3.26
CA GLY A 44 -18.04 12.02 1.89
C GLY A 44 -17.13 13.25 1.78
N ARG A 45 -16.99 14.06 2.84
CA ARG A 45 -16.18 15.28 2.83
C ARG A 45 -15.35 15.41 4.12
N ALA A 46 -14.17 14.80 4.13
CA ALA A 46 -13.23 14.88 5.27
C ALA A 46 -12.78 16.33 5.52
N ALA A 47 -12.67 16.72 6.79
CA ALA A 47 -12.13 18.02 7.17
C ALA A 47 -10.62 18.09 6.92
N TYR A 48 -9.92 17.00 7.22
CA TYR A 48 -8.50 16.84 6.92
C TYR A 48 -8.19 15.39 6.55
N VAL A 49 -7.28 15.19 5.59
CA VAL A 49 -6.62 13.90 5.37
C VAL A 49 -5.12 14.12 5.37
N LEU A 50 -4.44 13.41 6.26
CA LEU A 50 -2.99 13.34 6.31
C LEU A 50 -2.55 12.01 5.70
N LYS A 51 -1.55 12.05 4.84
CA LYS A 51 -0.87 10.88 4.26
C LYS A 51 0.58 10.94 4.68
N ASP A 52 1.07 9.93 5.42
CA ASP A 52 2.41 9.92 6.02
C ASP A 52 2.78 11.23 6.75
N GLY A 53 1.79 11.88 7.39
CA GLY A 53 1.96 13.16 8.10
C GLY A 53 1.80 14.41 7.22
N ASP A 54 1.71 14.25 5.90
CA ASP A 54 1.53 15.35 4.96
C ASP A 54 0.04 15.65 4.72
N LEU A 55 -0.36 16.93 4.80
CA LEU A 55 -1.75 17.34 4.67
C LEU A 55 -2.16 17.42 3.19
N VAL A 56 -2.87 16.38 2.71
CA VAL A 56 -3.24 16.22 1.29
C VAL A 56 -4.69 16.59 0.98
N VAL A 57 -5.55 16.67 1.98
CA VAL A 57 -6.94 17.16 1.84
C VAL A 57 -7.24 18.13 2.97
N GLN A 58 -7.82 19.27 2.64
CA GLN A 58 -8.34 20.23 3.59
C GLN A 58 -9.76 20.63 3.17
N ASP A 59 -10.68 20.59 4.11
CA ASP A 59 -12.08 20.98 3.90
C ASP A 59 -12.78 20.22 2.78
N GLY A 60 -12.34 19.00 2.47
CA GLY A 60 -12.88 18.16 1.39
C GLY A 60 -12.24 18.39 0.03
N GLU A 61 -11.31 19.33 -0.08
CA GLU A 61 -10.59 19.64 -1.30
C GLU A 61 -9.16 19.10 -1.23
N ILE A 62 -8.66 18.56 -2.34
CA ILE A 62 -7.27 18.10 -2.45
C ILE A 62 -6.35 19.33 -2.45
N THR A 63 -5.38 19.37 -1.52
CA THR A 63 -4.43 20.48 -1.43
C THR A 63 -3.29 20.33 -2.43
N HIS A 64 -2.77 19.11 -2.57
CA HIS A 64 -1.72 18.76 -3.52
C HIS A 64 -1.66 17.24 -3.72
N TYR A 65 -0.97 16.83 -4.78
CA TYR A 65 -0.71 15.43 -5.07
C TYR A 65 0.68 15.04 -4.57
N ARG A 66 0.77 13.85 -3.97
CA ARG A 66 2.03 13.21 -3.63
C ARG A 66 2.00 11.74 -3.96
N TRP A 67 3.17 11.19 -4.22
CA TRP A 67 3.30 9.76 -4.50
C TRP A 67 3.25 8.94 -3.21
N GLY A 68 2.45 7.87 -3.23
CA GLY A 68 2.56 6.79 -2.25
C GLY A 68 3.60 5.75 -2.65
N LYS A 69 3.68 4.68 -1.85
CA LYS A 69 4.52 3.50 -2.11
C LYS A 69 3.65 2.30 -2.45
N ALA A 70 4.11 1.46 -3.39
CA ALA A 70 3.55 0.14 -3.62
C ALA A 70 4.15 -0.84 -2.59
N LEU A 71 3.29 -1.44 -1.77
CA LEU A 71 3.75 -2.40 -0.76
C LEU A 71 3.97 -3.77 -1.39
N ARG A 72 5.15 -4.38 -1.17
CA ARG A 72 5.50 -5.71 -1.65
C ARG A 72 6.02 -6.60 -0.52
N LEU A 73 5.81 -7.91 -0.66
CA LEU A 73 6.55 -8.90 0.10
C LEU A 73 7.88 -9.16 -0.60
N ASN A 74 8.91 -9.52 0.16
CA ASN A 74 10.22 -9.90 -0.37
C ASN A 74 10.63 -11.31 0.11
N PRO A 75 9.87 -12.37 -0.25
CA PRO A 75 10.27 -13.73 0.07
C PRO A 75 11.52 -14.12 -0.72
N SER A 76 12.42 -14.86 -0.09
CA SER A 76 13.60 -15.38 -0.80
C SER A 76 13.17 -16.43 -1.83
N PRO A 77 13.55 -16.27 -3.12
CA PRO A 77 13.18 -17.24 -4.14
C PRO A 77 14.00 -18.53 -4.02
N ASP A 78 13.36 -19.66 -4.32
CA ASP A 78 14.05 -20.95 -4.38
C ASP A 78 14.89 -21.07 -5.67
N LYS A 79 16.19 -21.35 -5.52
CA LYS A 79 17.13 -21.39 -6.65
C LYS A 79 16.83 -22.52 -7.64
N ALA A 80 16.37 -23.68 -7.16
CA ALA A 80 16.04 -24.79 -8.04
C ALA A 80 14.77 -24.50 -8.86
N MET A 81 13.79 -23.84 -8.23
CA MET A 81 12.57 -23.38 -8.90
C MET A 81 12.86 -22.30 -9.94
N LEU A 82 13.76 -21.34 -9.65
CA LEU A 82 14.18 -20.35 -10.64
C LEU A 82 14.77 -21.01 -11.89
N ARG A 83 15.66 -21.99 -11.73
CA ARG A 83 16.23 -22.74 -12.86
C ARG A 83 15.16 -23.47 -13.67
N ARG A 84 14.22 -24.12 -12.99
CA ARG A 84 13.08 -24.81 -13.62
C ARG A 84 12.19 -23.84 -14.42
N LEU A 85 11.95 -22.64 -13.89
CA LEU A 85 11.16 -21.62 -14.57
C LEU A 85 11.88 -21.07 -15.80
N GLU A 86 13.19 -20.84 -15.72
CA GLU A 86 14.00 -20.44 -16.88
C GLU A 86 13.89 -21.47 -18.01
N ASP A 87 14.14 -22.75 -17.72
CA ASP A 87 14.04 -23.82 -18.72
C ASP A 87 12.65 -23.90 -19.36
N TYR A 88 11.59 -23.77 -18.55
CA TYR A 88 10.20 -23.77 -19.02
C TYR A 88 9.91 -22.59 -19.94
N HIS A 89 10.31 -21.38 -19.55
CA HIS A 89 10.04 -20.17 -20.32
C HIS A 89 10.77 -20.18 -21.67
N GLN A 90 12.02 -20.64 -21.69
CA GLN A 90 12.78 -20.78 -22.92
C GLN A 90 12.13 -21.81 -23.87
N GLN A 91 11.72 -22.97 -23.37
CA GLN A 91 11.09 -23.99 -24.20
C GLN A 91 9.71 -23.56 -24.72
N ARG A 92 8.90 -22.89 -23.88
CA ARG A 92 7.50 -22.58 -24.21
C ARG A 92 7.33 -21.29 -24.99
N TYR A 93 8.15 -20.28 -24.68
CA TYR A 93 8.02 -18.92 -25.22
C TYR A 93 9.25 -18.48 -26.03
N GLY A 94 10.38 -19.16 -25.91
CA GLY A 94 11.64 -18.71 -26.51
C GLY A 94 12.17 -17.42 -25.89
N LEU A 95 11.78 -17.13 -24.65
CA LEU A 95 12.15 -15.92 -23.90
C LEU A 95 12.80 -16.30 -22.58
N SER A 96 13.78 -15.51 -22.16
CA SER A 96 14.33 -15.57 -20.79
C SER A 96 13.27 -15.21 -19.75
N LEU A 97 13.39 -15.80 -18.56
CA LEU A 97 12.52 -15.47 -17.42
C LEU A 97 12.59 -13.98 -17.06
N ASP A 98 13.70 -13.30 -17.35
CA ASP A 98 13.90 -11.87 -17.04
C ASP A 98 12.85 -10.96 -17.71
N TRP A 99 12.23 -11.39 -18.82
CA TRP A 99 11.13 -10.66 -19.46
C TRP A 99 9.88 -10.54 -18.57
N PHE A 100 9.75 -11.39 -17.56
CA PHE A 100 8.66 -11.40 -16.60
C PHE A 100 9.03 -10.72 -15.28
N ASN A 101 10.27 -10.25 -15.16
CA ASN A 101 10.72 -9.50 -14.00
C ASN A 101 10.22 -8.05 -14.09
N PHE A 102 9.80 -7.51 -12.94
CA PHE A 102 9.45 -6.10 -12.83
C PHE A 102 10.60 -5.37 -12.10
N PRO A 103 11.52 -4.72 -12.82
CA PRO A 103 12.66 -4.07 -12.17
C PRO A 103 12.23 -2.82 -11.42
N ASP A 104 12.92 -2.49 -10.33
CA ASP A 104 12.59 -1.30 -9.53
C ASP A 104 12.65 0.00 -10.36
N SER A 105 13.52 0.04 -11.37
CA SER A 105 13.65 1.15 -12.31
C SER A 105 12.44 1.35 -13.24
N ALA A 106 11.55 0.36 -13.36
CA ALA A 106 10.35 0.48 -14.19
C ALA A 106 9.40 1.56 -13.67
N ILE A 107 9.39 1.81 -12.36
CA ILE A 107 8.74 2.97 -11.77
C ILE A 107 9.84 4.03 -11.60
N ALA A 108 10.01 4.88 -12.61
CA ALA A 108 11.02 5.93 -12.70
C ALA A 108 10.86 7.04 -11.63
N ARG A 109 11.01 6.68 -10.36
CA ARG A 109 10.98 7.57 -9.19
C ARG A 109 11.87 7.00 -8.10
N GLU A 110 12.18 7.83 -7.12
CA GLU A 110 12.88 7.40 -5.91
C GLU A 110 11.93 6.64 -4.97
N GLN A 111 12.42 5.52 -4.44
CA GLN A 111 11.74 4.67 -3.44
C GLN A 111 10.25 4.36 -3.74
N PRO A 112 9.91 3.83 -4.94
CA PRO A 112 8.52 3.52 -5.32
C PRO A 112 7.88 2.42 -4.49
N PHE A 113 8.69 1.58 -3.84
CA PHE A 113 8.24 0.41 -3.11
C PHE A 113 8.45 0.56 -1.59
N GLY A 114 7.56 -0.07 -0.82
CA GLY A 114 7.77 -0.36 0.59
C GLY A 114 7.75 -1.87 0.81
N GLU A 115 8.68 -2.40 1.60
CA GLU A 115 8.70 -3.83 1.92
C GLU A 115 7.88 -4.12 3.17
N VAL A 116 7.05 -5.17 3.10
CA VAL A 116 6.29 -5.70 4.23
C VAL A 116 6.86 -7.07 4.57
N ALA A 117 7.17 -7.29 5.84
CA ALA A 117 7.68 -8.56 6.30
C ALA A 117 6.61 -9.66 6.25
N CYS A 118 6.99 -10.85 5.81
CA CYS A 118 6.16 -12.04 5.96
C CYS A 118 6.04 -12.37 7.45
N ARG A 119 4.81 -12.60 7.94
CA ARG A 119 4.58 -13.06 9.30
C ARG A 119 4.80 -14.57 9.37
N THR A 120 5.41 -15.02 10.46
CA THR A 120 5.51 -16.45 10.83
C THR A 120 4.22 -16.95 11.43
#